data_AF-A0A6B2UJ09-F1
#
_entry.id   AF-A0A6B2UJ09-F1
#
_cell.length_a   1.000
_cell.length_b   1.000
_cell.length_c   1.000
_cell.angle_alpha   90.00
_cell.angle_beta   90.00
_cell.angle_gamma   90.00
#
_symmetry.space_group_name_H-M   'P 1'
#
loop_
_entity.id
_entity.type
_entity.pdbx_description
1 polymer ?
#
loop_
_entity_poly.entity_id
_entity_poly.type
_entity_poly.pdbx_seq_one_letter_code
_entity_poly.pdbx_strand_id
1 'polypeptide(L)'
;MDAALYGPDGFYRSAGPGPAAHFRTSVHASPHYARAVARLLTEVDTLLGAPPALDFVDIGAGRGELLTGVLAALPAETAARLRSYGVERAPRPDGLDPRIGWGEEIPGRGLTGLLFANEWLDNVPVDVVETDAEGVPRLVLVAPDGSERLGERVSGADAEWLARWWPVGEDGDGAGAGTPVEVGALAGAGVCGEAGGREEAGARAEPGMRAESGVGRDAAWAAAVSHLGRGLAVAVDYAHSAHTRPAFGTLTGFRAGREVAPVPDGTTDLTAHVALDACAAATAHHGPATLTRQREAL
;
A
#
# COMPACT_ATOMS: atom_id res chain seq x y z
N MET A 1 -5.45 10.97 9.56
CA MET A 1 -5.88 9.57 9.32
C MET A 1 -5.70 8.68 10.53
N ASP A 2 -4.50 8.59 11.11
CA ASP A 2 -4.19 7.66 12.22
C ASP A 2 -5.22 7.66 13.36
N ALA A 3 -5.50 8.83 13.96
CA ALA A 3 -6.50 8.94 15.04
C ALA A 3 -7.92 8.52 14.60
N ALA A 4 -8.32 8.87 13.37
CA ALA A 4 -9.65 8.59 12.84
C ALA A 4 -9.84 7.12 12.45
N LEU A 5 -8.79 6.44 11.99
CA LEU A 5 -8.88 5.05 11.56
C LEU A 5 -8.57 4.08 12.71
N TYR A 6 -7.54 4.39 13.50
CA TYR A 6 -6.93 3.47 14.45
C TYR A 6 -6.88 3.98 15.89
N GLY A 7 -7.36 5.20 16.17
CA GLY A 7 -7.53 5.69 17.53
C GLY A 7 -8.59 4.92 18.32
N PRO A 8 -8.78 5.23 19.62
CA PRO A 8 -9.77 4.55 20.48
C PRO A 8 -11.20 4.55 19.91
N ASP A 9 -11.60 5.67 19.31
CA ASP A 9 -12.89 5.85 18.65
C ASP A 9 -12.79 5.70 17.12
N GLY A 10 -11.68 5.12 16.63
CA GLY A 10 -11.37 5.02 15.21
C GLY A 10 -12.24 4.01 14.47
N PHE A 11 -12.39 4.23 13.16
CA PHE A 11 -13.25 3.44 12.28
C PHE A 11 -13.02 1.93 12.40
N TYR A 12 -11.76 1.48 12.37
CA TYR A 12 -11.39 0.06 12.44
C TYR A 12 -11.40 -0.54 13.86
N ARG A 13 -11.55 0.29 14.91
CA ARG A 13 -11.65 -0.18 16.30
C ARG A 13 -13.07 -0.14 16.86
N SER A 14 -13.95 0.68 16.30
CA SER A 14 -15.32 0.84 16.78
C SER A 14 -16.17 -0.41 16.52
N ALA A 15 -16.99 -0.82 17.49
CA ALA A 15 -17.87 -2.00 17.42
C ALA A 15 -19.11 -1.81 16.50
N GLY A 16 -19.06 -0.85 15.57
CA GLY A 16 -20.08 -0.65 14.55
C GLY A 16 -20.14 -1.82 13.57
N PRO A 17 -20.94 -1.74 12.49
CA PRO A 17 -21.12 -2.85 11.55
C PRO A 17 -19.84 -3.20 10.73
N GLY A 18 -18.71 -2.55 11.05
CA GLY A 18 -17.37 -2.84 10.56
C GLY A 18 -17.19 -2.53 9.08
N PRO A 19 -15.95 -2.62 8.56
CA PRO A 19 -15.65 -2.35 7.16
C PRO A 19 -16.52 -3.11 6.16
N ALA A 20 -17.02 -4.30 6.49
CA ALA A 20 -17.83 -5.09 5.54
C ALA A 20 -19.30 -4.69 5.39
N ALA A 21 -19.85 -3.89 6.30
CA ALA A 21 -21.11 -3.21 5.99
C ALA A 21 -20.90 -2.01 5.05
N HIS A 22 -19.65 -1.55 4.93
CA HIS A 22 -19.25 -0.39 4.16
C HIS A 22 -18.63 -0.76 2.82
N PHE A 23 -17.97 -1.92 2.70
CA PHE A 23 -17.29 -2.34 1.49
C PHE A 23 -17.51 -3.81 1.18
N ARG A 24 -17.78 -4.07 -0.10
CA ARG A 24 -17.45 -5.33 -0.73
C ARG A 24 -16.02 -5.20 -1.25
N THR A 25 -15.02 -5.37 -0.38
CA THR A 25 -13.62 -5.48 -0.84
C THR A 25 -13.49 -6.66 -1.81
N SER A 26 -12.49 -6.66 -2.67
CA SER A 26 -12.29 -7.74 -3.66
C SER A 26 -12.15 -9.13 -3.02
N VAL A 27 -11.71 -9.17 -1.75
CA VAL A 27 -11.64 -10.36 -0.90
C VAL A 27 -13.01 -10.89 -0.48
N HIS A 28 -14.01 -10.02 -0.37
CA HIS A 28 -15.41 -10.42 -0.19
C HIS A 28 -16.05 -10.94 -1.49
N ALA A 29 -15.38 -10.84 -2.65
CA ALA A 29 -16.04 -10.94 -3.94
C ALA A 29 -15.86 -12.27 -4.70
N SER A 30 -14.87 -13.14 -4.42
CA SER A 30 -14.76 -14.36 -5.23
C SER A 30 -13.90 -15.51 -4.68
N PRO A 31 -14.44 -16.75 -4.63
CA PRO A 31 -13.64 -17.98 -4.51
C PRO A 31 -12.53 -18.11 -5.58
N HIS A 32 -12.63 -17.40 -6.71
CA HIS A 32 -11.58 -17.37 -7.72
C HIS A 32 -10.32 -16.64 -7.24
N TYR A 33 -10.47 -15.57 -6.46
CA TYR A 33 -9.34 -14.80 -5.95
C TYR A 33 -8.52 -15.63 -4.96
N ALA A 34 -9.19 -16.26 -3.99
CA ALA A 34 -8.54 -17.16 -3.04
C ALA A 34 -7.85 -18.35 -3.73
N ARG A 35 -8.44 -18.90 -4.81
CA ARG A 35 -7.78 -19.93 -5.64
C ARG A 35 -6.52 -19.41 -6.33
N ALA A 36 -6.52 -18.18 -6.83
CA ALA A 36 -5.33 -17.59 -7.45
C ALA A 36 -4.20 -17.44 -6.42
N VAL A 37 -4.51 -16.93 -5.22
CA VAL A 37 -3.54 -16.83 -4.12
C VAL A 37 -3.04 -18.21 -3.67
N ALA A 38 -3.91 -19.23 -3.60
CA ALA A 38 -3.51 -20.59 -3.28
C ALA A 38 -2.58 -21.20 -4.35
N ARG A 39 -2.79 -20.89 -5.63
CA ARG A 39 -1.88 -21.29 -6.72
C ARG A 39 -0.52 -20.62 -6.57
N LEU A 40 -0.50 -19.30 -6.35
CA LEU A 40 0.74 -18.56 -6.10
C LEU A 40 1.51 -19.13 -4.89
N LEU A 41 0.81 -19.41 -3.78
CA LEU A 41 1.42 -20.02 -2.60
C LEU A 41 2.01 -21.41 -2.88
N THR A 42 1.36 -22.22 -3.73
CA THR A 42 1.87 -23.53 -4.17
C THR A 42 3.10 -23.40 -5.06
N GLU A 43 3.15 -22.38 -5.93
CA GLU A 43 4.33 -22.06 -6.74
C GLU A 43 5.50 -21.61 -5.87
N VAL A 44 5.26 -20.73 -4.89
CA VAL A 44 6.24 -20.30 -3.90
C VAL A 44 6.77 -21.49 -3.10
N ASP A 45 5.89 -22.37 -2.62
CA ASP A 45 6.26 -23.62 -1.91
C ASP A 45 7.20 -24.48 -2.74
N THR A 46 6.88 -24.66 -4.03
CA THR A 46 7.69 -25.43 -4.98
C THR A 46 9.07 -24.78 -5.20
N LEU A 47 9.11 -23.48 -5.45
CA LEU A 47 10.35 -22.71 -5.67
C LEU A 47 11.24 -22.67 -4.42
N LEU A 48 10.64 -22.72 -3.23
CA LEU A 48 11.37 -22.80 -1.96
C LEU A 48 11.89 -24.20 -1.63
N GLY A 49 11.50 -25.22 -2.42
CA GLY A 49 11.91 -26.61 -2.26
C GLY A 49 11.06 -27.38 -1.24
N ALA A 50 9.75 -27.07 -1.14
CA ALA A 50 8.80 -27.69 -0.23
C ALA A 50 9.30 -27.73 1.24
N PRO A 51 9.55 -26.56 1.86
CA PRO A 51 10.10 -26.50 3.21
C PRO A 51 9.21 -27.22 4.23
N PRO A 52 9.74 -27.78 5.32
CA PRO A 52 8.95 -28.52 6.31
C PRO A 52 7.85 -27.68 6.99
N ALA A 53 8.01 -26.35 7.00
CA ALA A 53 6.99 -25.39 7.39
C ALA A 53 6.92 -24.28 6.33
N LEU A 54 5.70 -23.94 5.89
CA LEU A 54 5.43 -22.87 4.94
C LEU A 54 4.55 -21.81 5.62
N ASP A 55 5.00 -20.57 5.65
CA ASP A 55 4.27 -19.48 6.27
C ASP A 55 3.39 -18.76 5.22
N PHE A 56 2.12 -18.49 5.57
CA PHE A 56 1.24 -17.61 4.83
C PHE A 56 0.71 -16.53 5.78
N VAL A 57 1.08 -15.28 5.52
CA VAL A 57 0.68 -14.12 6.30
C VAL A 57 -0.25 -13.25 5.45
N ASP A 58 -1.41 -12.94 5.97
CA ASP A 58 -2.40 -12.01 5.39
C ASP A 58 -2.45 -10.75 6.26
N ILE A 59 -1.99 -9.61 5.71
CA ILE A 59 -1.94 -8.32 6.40
C ILE A 59 -3.17 -7.51 6.05
N GLY A 60 -3.86 -6.99 7.08
CA GLY A 60 -5.20 -6.42 6.91
C GLY A 60 -6.21 -7.53 6.65
N ALA A 61 -6.11 -8.64 7.40
CA ALA A 61 -6.84 -9.87 7.12
C ALA A 61 -8.37 -9.73 7.21
N GLY A 62 -8.90 -8.61 7.73
CA GLY A 62 -10.34 -8.38 7.82
C GLY A 62 -11.00 -9.39 8.74
N ARG A 63 -11.85 -10.30 8.21
CA ARG A 63 -12.37 -11.44 8.97
C ARG A 63 -11.76 -12.78 8.58
N GLY A 64 -10.64 -12.77 7.87
CA GLY A 64 -9.92 -13.98 7.45
C GLY A 64 -10.61 -14.72 6.30
N GLU A 65 -11.43 -14.05 5.48
CA GLU A 65 -12.05 -14.66 4.31
C GLU A 65 -11.00 -15.19 3.31
N LEU A 66 -9.93 -14.43 3.07
CA LEU A 66 -8.83 -14.87 2.19
C LEU A 66 -8.15 -16.12 2.76
N LEU A 67 -7.75 -16.06 4.04
CA LEU A 67 -7.14 -17.18 4.75
C LEU A 67 -8.00 -18.45 4.66
N THR A 68 -9.30 -18.32 4.92
CA THR A 68 -10.26 -19.42 4.83
C THR A 68 -10.35 -19.98 3.41
N GLY A 69 -10.47 -19.10 2.40
CA GLY A 69 -10.55 -19.50 1.00
C GLY A 69 -9.27 -20.17 0.49
N VAL A 70 -8.10 -19.66 0.88
CA VAL A 70 -6.79 -20.20 0.50
C VAL A 70 -6.61 -21.59 1.12
N LEU A 71 -6.87 -21.73 2.43
CA LEU A 71 -6.80 -23.03 3.12
C LEU A 71 -7.69 -24.09 2.46
N ALA A 72 -8.89 -23.70 2.01
CA ALA A 72 -9.81 -24.60 1.32
C ALA A 72 -9.37 -24.98 -0.11
N ALA A 73 -8.56 -24.13 -0.75
CA ALA A 73 -8.12 -24.31 -2.14
C ALA A 73 -6.74 -24.99 -2.27
N LEU A 74 -5.97 -25.08 -1.19
CA LEU A 74 -4.62 -25.63 -1.20
C LEU A 74 -4.60 -27.17 -1.37
N PRO A 75 -3.60 -27.72 -2.08
CA PRO A 75 -3.33 -29.15 -2.06
C PRO A 75 -3.07 -29.65 -0.63
N ALA A 76 -3.51 -30.87 -0.33
CA ALA A 76 -3.42 -31.44 1.02
C ALA A 76 -1.98 -31.46 1.57
N GLU A 77 -0.98 -31.73 0.72
CA GLU A 77 0.43 -31.79 1.11
C GLU A 77 1.00 -30.42 1.53
N THR A 78 0.64 -29.35 0.82
CA THR A 78 1.01 -27.97 1.17
C THR A 78 0.24 -27.52 2.40
N ALA A 79 -1.08 -27.79 2.45
CA ALA A 79 -1.93 -27.44 3.58
C ALA A 79 -1.48 -28.10 4.90
N ALA A 80 -0.93 -29.31 4.85
CA ALA A 80 -0.43 -30.03 6.02
C ALA A 80 0.79 -29.38 6.69
N ARG A 81 1.57 -28.59 5.94
CA ARG A 81 2.77 -27.86 6.44
C ARG A 81 2.53 -26.38 6.67
N LEU A 82 1.34 -25.88 6.31
CA LEU A 82 1.06 -24.45 6.32
C LEU A 82 0.90 -23.92 7.75
N ARG A 83 1.56 -22.79 8.02
CA ARG A 83 1.33 -21.92 9.16
C ARG A 83 0.68 -20.65 8.64
N SER A 84 -0.57 -20.43 8.99
CA SER A 84 -1.35 -19.30 8.49
C SER A 84 -1.55 -18.26 9.58
N TYR A 85 -1.41 -16.98 9.24
CA TYR A 85 -1.53 -15.87 10.19
C TYR A 85 -2.34 -14.73 9.57
N GLY A 86 -3.38 -14.30 10.28
CA GLY A 86 -4.05 -13.03 10.02
C GLY A 86 -3.44 -11.94 10.89
N VAL A 87 -2.94 -10.88 10.26
CA VAL A 87 -2.44 -9.68 10.94
C VAL A 87 -3.50 -8.60 10.83
N GLU A 88 -4.15 -8.33 11.95
CA GLU A 88 -5.35 -7.50 12.02
C GLU A 88 -5.50 -6.86 13.40
N ARG A 89 -5.95 -5.60 13.41
CA ARG A 89 -6.24 -4.85 14.64
C ARG A 89 -7.56 -5.25 15.25
N ALA A 90 -8.53 -5.65 14.42
CA ALA A 90 -9.81 -6.14 14.90
C ALA A 90 -9.65 -7.47 15.66
N PRO A 91 -10.55 -7.75 16.63
CA PRO A 91 -10.56 -9.03 17.33
C PRO A 91 -10.68 -10.21 16.38
N ARG A 92 -10.18 -11.37 16.81
CA ARG A 92 -10.32 -12.62 16.07
C ARG A 92 -11.81 -12.90 15.77
N PRO A 93 -12.19 -13.16 14.50
CA PRO A 93 -13.54 -13.54 14.14
C PRO A 93 -13.99 -14.87 14.75
N ASP A 94 -15.26 -14.94 15.13
CA ASP A 94 -15.89 -16.19 15.57
C ASP A 94 -15.90 -17.22 14.43
N GLY A 95 -15.63 -18.48 14.77
CA GLY A 95 -15.64 -19.60 13.81
C GLY A 95 -14.44 -19.68 12.87
N LEU A 96 -13.48 -18.75 12.95
CA LEU A 96 -12.23 -18.84 12.20
C LEU A 96 -11.45 -20.11 12.61
N ASP A 97 -10.90 -20.83 11.62
CA ASP A 97 -10.17 -22.08 11.85
C ASP A 97 -9.10 -21.92 12.95
N PRO A 98 -9.12 -22.73 14.02
CA PRO A 98 -8.24 -22.56 15.17
C PRO A 98 -6.75 -22.71 14.84
N ARG A 99 -6.41 -23.25 13.66
CA ARG A 99 -5.03 -23.35 13.16
C ARG A 99 -4.47 -22.02 12.66
N ILE A 100 -5.33 -21.04 12.36
CA ILE A 100 -4.92 -19.70 11.92
C ILE A 100 -4.47 -18.91 13.16
N GLY A 101 -3.22 -18.45 13.19
CA GLY A 101 -2.76 -17.46 14.17
C GLY A 101 -3.39 -16.09 13.91
N TRP A 102 -3.66 -15.32 14.96
CA TRP A 102 -4.29 -14.00 14.84
C TRP A 102 -3.64 -13.00 15.80
N GLY A 103 -3.32 -11.80 15.33
CA GLY A 103 -2.76 -10.74 16.17
C GLY A 103 -2.49 -9.45 15.40
N GLU A 104 -2.10 -8.40 16.12
CA GLU A 104 -1.81 -7.09 15.51
C GLU A 104 -0.42 -7.01 14.84
N GLU A 105 0.45 -8.00 15.07
CA GLU A 105 1.84 -8.01 14.60
C GLU A 105 2.12 -9.23 13.71
N ILE A 106 2.93 -9.03 12.67
CA ILE A 106 3.45 -10.12 11.84
C ILE A 106 4.35 -11.03 12.71
N PRO A 107 4.17 -12.36 12.66
CA PRO A 107 4.88 -13.28 13.55
C PRO A 107 6.39 -13.28 13.31
N GLY A 108 7.15 -12.83 14.31
CA GLY A 108 8.61 -13.01 14.35
C GLY A 108 9.37 -12.41 13.16
N ARG A 109 10.49 -13.03 12.80
CA ARG A 109 11.33 -12.69 11.64
C ARG A 109 11.80 -13.99 10.97
N GLY A 110 12.24 -13.90 9.72
CA GLY A 110 12.75 -15.05 8.98
C GLY A 110 11.66 -15.97 8.45
N LEU A 111 10.47 -15.43 8.16
CA LEU A 111 9.36 -16.17 7.60
C LEU A 111 9.76 -16.83 6.28
N THR A 112 9.25 -18.03 6.04
CA THR A 112 9.50 -18.80 4.82
C THR A 112 8.19 -19.09 4.10
N GLY A 113 7.86 -18.29 3.08
CA GLY A 113 6.62 -18.48 2.32
C GLY A 113 6.07 -17.19 1.69
N LEU A 114 4.80 -16.92 1.90
CA LEU A 114 4.07 -15.82 1.27
C LEU A 114 3.60 -14.80 2.31
N LEU A 115 4.03 -13.55 2.15
CA LEU A 115 3.45 -12.40 2.84
C LEU A 115 2.56 -11.67 1.86
N PHE A 116 1.29 -11.50 2.20
CA PHE A 116 0.27 -10.95 1.33
C PHE A 116 -0.44 -9.79 2.02
N ALA A 117 -0.60 -8.68 1.32
CA ALA A 117 -1.28 -7.49 1.81
C ALA A 117 -2.29 -7.06 0.73
N ASN A 118 -3.58 -7.19 1.01
CA ASN A 118 -4.63 -6.83 0.08
C ASN A 118 -5.43 -5.66 0.62
N GLU A 119 -5.46 -4.54 -0.11
CA GLU A 119 -6.19 -3.32 0.31
C GLU A 119 -5.74 -2.89 1.72
N TRP A 120 -4.43 -2.95 1.97
CA TRP A 120 -3.82 -2.59 3.26
C TRP A 120 -3.07 -1.26 3.16
N LEU A 121 -2.33 -1.04 2.07
CA LEU A 121 -1.47 0.13 1.93
C LEU A 121 -2.27 1.40 1.72
N ASP A 122 -3.44 1.32 1.09
CA ASP A 122 -4.34 2.46 0.91
C ASP A 122 -4.88 3.04 2.24
N ASN A 123 -4.97 2.18 3.27
CA ASN A 123 -5.39 2.50 4.62
C ASN A 123 -4.25 2.95 5.55
N VAL A 124 -2.98 2.80 5.13
CA VAL A 124 -1.84 3.32 5.89
C VAL A 124 -1.92 4.85 5.93
N PRO A 125 -1.84 5.50 7.13
CA PRO A 125 -1.94 6.94 7.25
C PRO A 125 -0.90 7.67 6.40
N VAL A 126 -1.35 8.69 5.67
CA VAL A 126 -0.50 9.56 4.84
C VAL A 126 -0.72 11.02 5.22
N ASP A 127 0.32 11.82 5.05
CA ASP A 127 0.21 13.28 5.06
C ASP A 127 -0.20 13.76 3.67
N VAL A 128 -1.18 14.68 3.63
CA VAL A 128 -1.61 15.34 2.39
C VAL A 128 -0.84 16.63 2.23
N VAL A 129 -0.40 16.88 1.01
CA VAL A 129 0.36 18.06 0.62
C VAL A 129 -0.39 18.78 -0.49
N GLU A 130 -0.43 20.11 -0.42
CA GLU A 130 -0.98 20.99 -1.45
C GLU A 130 0.02 22.11 -1.78
N THR A 131 0.13 22.47 -3.05
CA THR A 131 0.93 23.61 -3.50
C THR A 131 0.21 24.93 -3.24
N ASP A 132 0.88 25.87 -2.56
CA ASP A 132 0.33 27.21 -2.32
C ASP A 132 0.30 28.09 -3.60
N ALA A 133 -0.11 29.35 -3.45
CA ALA A 133 -0.19 30.31 -4.55
C ALA A 133 1.17 30.56 -5.23
N GLU A 134 2.28 30.28 -4.56
CA GLU A 134 3.64 30.40 -5.06
C GLU A 134 4.19 29.07 -5.64
N GLY A 135 3.38 28.01 -5.63
CA GLY A 135 3.76 26.67 -6.07
C GLY A 135 4.58 25.90 -5.03
N VAL A 136 4.61 26.34 -3.76
CA VAL A 136 5.38 25.69 -2.70
C VAL A 136 4.54 24.61 -2.03
N PRO A 137 5.01 23.35 -1.98
CA PRO A 137 4.31 22.28 -1.27
C PRO A 137 4.20 22.56 0.23
N ARG A 138 2.97 22.52 0.76
CA ARG A 138 2.64 22.69 2.18
C ARG A 138 1.79 21.54 2.69
N LEU A 139 1.97 21.19 3.95
CA LEU A 139 1.11 20.21 4.61
C LEU A 139 -0.34 20.74 4.65
N VAL A 140 -1.30 19.89 4.32
CA VAL A 140 -2.72 20.17 4.53
C VAL A 140 -3.09 19.76 5.95
N LEU A 141 -3.52 20.73 6.74
CA LEU A 141 -3.99 20.53 8.10
C LEU A 141 -5.51 20.52 8.11
N VAL A 142 -6.10 19.55 8.80
CA VAL A 142 -7.55 19.33 8.83
C VAL A 142 -8.07 19.45 10.26
N ALA A 143 -9.16 20.19 10.42
CA ALA A 143 -9.89 20.29 11.68
C ALA A 143 -10.92 19.16 11.82
N PRO A 144 -11.46 18.90 13.03
CA PRO A 144 -12.44 17.84 13.24
C PRO A 144 -13.73 17.97 12.42
N ASP A 145 -14.09 19.18 11.99
CA ASP A 145 -15.24 19.45 11.11
C ASP A 145 -14.94 19.22 9.62
N GLY A 146 -13.72 18.79 9.29
CA GLY A 146 -13.25 18.56 7.92
C GLY A 146 -12.75 19.82 7.22
N SER A 147 -12.74 20.98 7.87
CA SER A 147 -12.16 22.19 7.27
C SER A 147 -10.64 22.06 7.15
N GLU A 148 -10.13 22.38 5.96
CA GLU A 148 -8.71 22.29 5.63
C GLU A 148 -8.06 23.67 5.62
N ARG A 149 -6.78 23.72 5.97
CA ARG A 149 -5.91 24.89 5.80
C ARG A 149 -4.49 24.46 5.47
N LEU A 150 -3.78 25.31 4.74
CA LEU A 150 -2.35 25.10 4.50
C LEU A 150 -1.55 25.34 5.79
N GLY A 151 -0.63 24.43 6.04
CA GLY A 151 0.30 24.44 7.16
C GLY A 151 1.69 24.90 6.75
N GLU A 152 2.69 24.30 7.40
CA GLU A 152 4.09 24.60 7.15
C GLU A 152 4.54 24.04 5.79
N ARG A 153 5.63 24.61 5.27
CA ARG A 153 6.29 24.07 4.08
C ARG A 153 6.79 22.66 4.37
N VAL A 154 6.57 21.75 3.42
CA VAL A 154 7.07 20.38 3.53
C VAL A 154 8.60 20.37 3.56
N SER A 155 9.18 19.57 4.45
CA SER A 155 10.63 19.45 4.65
C SER A 155 11.03 18.01 4.96
N GLY A 156 12.34 17.74 5.03
CA GLY A 156 12.85 16.41 5.41
C GLY A 156 12.46 15.30 4.43
N ALA A 157 12.15 14.12 4.97
CA ALA A 157 11.86 12.92 4.20
C ALA A 157 10.68 13.11 3.23
N ASP A 158 9.63 13.83 3.64
CA ASP A 158 8.49 14.13 2.78
C ASP A 158 8.89 15.01 1.59
N ALA A 159 9.74 16.02 1.80
CA ALA A 159 10.21 16.87 0.70
C ALA A 159 11.09 16.08 -0.29
N GLU A 160 11.94 15.19 0.21
CA GLU A 160 12.76 14.29 -0.62
C GLU A 160 11.89 13.29 -1.40
N TRP A 161 10.86 12.75 -0.73
CA TRP A 161 9.90 11.83 -1.35
C TRP A 161 9.12 12.53 -2.47
N LEU A 162 8.58 13.72 -2.21
CA LEU A 162 7.85 14.50 -3.22
C LEU A 162 8.75 14.86 -4.39
N ALA A 163 9.98 15.34 -4.16
CA ALA A 163 10.90 15.69 -5.23
C ALA A 163 11.20 14.51 -6.16
N ARG A 164 11.28 13.29 -5.61
CA ARG A 164 11.56 12.08 -6.38
C ARG A 164 10.33 11.53 -7.08
N TRP A 165 9.22 11.45 -6.37
CA TRP A 165 8.06 10.69 -6.83
C TRP A 165 7.01 11.60 -7.46
N TRP A 166 6.83 12.82 -6.97
CA TRP A 166 5.86 13.80 -7.45
C TRP A 166 6.59 15.05 -8.00
N PRO A 167 7.37 14.92 -9.09
CA PRO A 167 8.03 16.05 -9.71
C PRO A 167 6.96 16.94 -10.35
N VAL A 168 6.56 17.98 -9.62
CA VAL A 168 5.55 18.92 -10.09
C VAL A 168 6.21 19.91 -11.03
N GLY A 169 5.82 19.92 -12.31
CA GLY A 169 6.24 20.94 -13.28
C GLY A 169 6.98 20.46 -14.53
N GLU A 170 7.35 19.18 -14.64
CA GLU A 170 7.92 18.64 -15.88
C GLU A 170 6.85 17.80 -16.60
N ASP A 171 6.20 18.41 -17.59
CA ASP A 171 5.30 17.77 -18.57
C ASP A 171 4.00 17.16 -18.03
N GLY A 172 3.18 18.01 -17.42
CA GLY A 172 1.76 17.74 -17.17
C GLY A 172 0.89 17.89 -18.43
N ASP A 173 1.24 17.24 -19.54
CA ASP A 173 0.30 17.07 -20.66
C ASP A 173 -0.38 15.70 -20.52
N GLY A 174 -1.58 15.73 -19.94
CA GLY A 174 -2.45 14.58 -19.87
C GLY A 174 -2.92 14.15 -21.25
N ALA A 175 -2.12 13.36 -21.98
CA ALA A 175 -2.54 12.43 -23.05
C ALA A 175 -1.32 11.73 -23.66
N GLY A 176 -1.13 10.43 -23.40
CA GLY A 176 -0.12 9.66 -24.12
C GLY A 176 -0.16 8.17 -23.79
N ALA A 177 -0.46 7.35 -24.78
CA ALA A 177 -0.59 5.90 -24.69
C ALA A 177 0.66 5.21 -24.12
N GLY A 178 0.43 4.18 -23.31
CA GLY A 178 1.49 3.47 -22.59
C GLY A 178 2.47 2.71 -23.48
N THR A 179 3.70 2.67 -23.00
CA THR A 179 4.73 1.70 -23.41
C THR A 179 5.18 0.95 -22.15
N PRO A 180 5.37 -0.39 -22.17
CA PRO A 180 5.88 -1.11 -21.00
C PRO A 180 7.33 -0.71 -20.71
N VAL A 181 7.67 -0.53 -19.43
CA VAL A 181 9.05 -0.27 -19.00
C VAL A 181 9.69 -1.61 -18.60
N GLU A 182 10.68 -2.07 -19.38
CA GLU A 182 11.60 -3.13 -18.96
C GLU A 182 12.64 -2.55 -17.98
N VAL A 183 12.80 -3.16 -16.81
CA VAL A 183 13.86 -2.80 -15.85
C VAL A 183 15.11 -3.61 -16.19
N GLY A 184 16.00 -3.01 -16.97
CA GLY A 184 17.34 -3.52 -17.29
C GLY A 184 18.42 -3.00 -16.34
N ALA A 185 19.33 -3.89 -15.96
CA ALA A 185 20.41 -3.69 -14.99
C ALA A 185 21.37 -2.53 -15.33
N LEU A 186 21.78 -1.76 -14.32
CA LEU A 186 22.83 -0.74 -14.42
C LEU A 186 24.19 -1.31 -14.01
N ALA A 187 25.15 -1.25 -14.94
CA ALA A 187 26.57 -1.33 -14.69
C ALA A 187 27.32 -0.27 -15.51
N GLY A 188 28.29 0.41 -14.90
CA GLY A 188 29.38 1.09 -15.61
C GLY A 188 29.56 2.58 -15.29
N ALA A 189 30.70 2.90 -14.69
CA ALA A 189 31.16 4.24 -14.31
C ALA A 189 31.77 5.03 -15.49
N GLY A 190 31.82 6.38 -15.40
CA GLY A 190 32.82 7.17 -16.12
C GLY A 190 32.60 8.69 -16.31
N VAL A 191 33.26 9.46 -15.44
CA VAL A 191 34.04 10.72 -15.70
C VAL A 191 33.34 12.09 -15.86
N CYS A 192 34.01 13.06 -15.21
CA CYS A 192 33.74 14.48 -14.95
C CYS A 192 33.66 15.42 -16.18
N GLY A 193 32.91 16.52 -16.01
CA GLY A 193 32.98 17.76 -16.80
C GLY A 193 32.40 18.94 -16.01
N GLU A 194 33.10 20.08 -16.02
CA GLU A 194 32.97 21.21 -15.09
C GLU A 194 31.79 22.18 -15.33
N ALA A 195 31.54 22.95 -14.27
CA ALA A 195 30.50 23.94 -14.03
C ALA A 195 30.24 25.00 -15.12
N GLY A 196 28.95 25.28 -15.32
CA GLY A 196 28.44 26.51 -15.92
C GLY A 196 27.10 26.86 -15.29
N GLY A 197 27.14 27.75 -14.28
CA GLY A 197 25.94 28.20 -13.56
C GLY A 197 24.95 28.92 -14.48
N ARG A 198 23.75 28.36 -14.58
CA ARG A 198 22.52 29.08 -14.88
C ARG A 198 21.52 28.61 -13.84
N GLU A 199 20.99 29.54 -13.04
CA GLU A 199 19.82 29.27 -12.22
C GLU A 199 18.69 28.86 -13.18
N GLU A 200 18.47 27.56 -13.32
CA GLU A 200 17.29 27.03 -13.97
C GLU A 200 16.10 27.45 -13.10
N ALA A 201 15.32 28.40 -13.60
CA ALA A 201 13.98 28.62 -13.13
C ALA A 201 13.18 27.34 -13.46
N GLY A 202 13.32 26.33 -12.61
CA GLY A 202 12.53 25.11 -12.67
C GLY A 202 11.06 25.48 -12.72
N ALA A 203 10.32 24.85 -13.63
CA ALA A 203 8.90 25.04 -13.78
C ALA A 203 8.25 24.94 -12.40
N ARG A 204 7.61 26.03 -11.97
CA ARG A 204 6.94 26.06 -10.67
C ARG A 204 5.67 25.22 -10.77
N ALA A 205 5.40 24.46 -9.71
CA ALA A 205 4.15 23.76 -9.56
C ALA A 205 2.96 24.70 -9.70
N GLU A 206 1.90 24.26 -10.37
CA GLU A 206 0.64 25.00 -10.38
C GLU A 206 0.04 25.03 -8.96
N PRO A 207 -0.56 26.14 -8.52
CA PRO A 207 -1.25 26.21 -7.24
C PRO A 207 -2.41 25.21 -7.12
N GLY A 208 -2.59 24.64 -5.94
CA GLY A 208 -3.69 23.72 -5.63
C GLY A 208 -3.48 22.26 -6.09
N MET A 209 -2.30 21.93 -6.62
CA MET A 209 -1.93 20.54 -6.89
C MET A 209 -1.73 19.80 -5.57
N ARG A 210 -2.21 18.55 -5.50
CA ARG A 210 -2.15 17.73 -4.28
C ARG A 210 -1.45 16.39 -4.50
N ALA A 211 -0.80 15.93 -3.44
CA ALA A 211 -0.26 14.58 -3.33
C ALA A 211 -0.37 14.05 -1.90
N GLU A 212 -0.45 12.74 -1.79
CA GLU A 212 -0.27 12.01 -0.54
C GLU A 212 1.20 11.58 -0.41
N SER A 213 1.87 12.03 0.66
CA SER A 213 3.24 11.61 0.93
C SER A 213 3.29 10.12 1.24
N GLY A 214 4.09 9.38 0.47
CA GLY A 214 4.24 7.94 0.64
C GLY A 214 5.21 7.52 1.74
N VAL A 215 5.90 8.45 2.43
CA VAL A 215 6.98 8.10 3.39
C VAL A 215 6.54 7.08 4.44
N GLY A 216 5.40 7.31 5.10
CA GLY A 216 4.88 6.39 6.11
C GLY A 216 4.48 5.03 5.53
N ARG A 217 3.91 5.03 4.32
CA ARG A 217 3.48 3.83 3.60
C ARG A 217 4.66 2.99 3.10
N ASP A 218 5.66 3.63 2.53
CA ASP A 218 6.91 3.01 2.09
C ASP A 218 7.63 2.36 3.28
N ALA A 219 7.69 3.06 4.41
CA ALA A 219 8.25 2.53 5.65
C ALA A 219 7.44 1.34 6.20
N ALA A 220 6.10 1.41 6.18
CA ALA A 220 5.23 0.33 6.61
C ALA A 220 5.41 -0.93 5.73
N TRP A 221 5.45 -0.75 4.40
CA TRP A 221 5.69 -1.86 3.48
C TRP A 221 7.08 -2.47 3.66
N ALA A 222 8.13 -1.64 3.74
CA ALA A 222 9.48 -2.11 4.00
C ALA A 222 9.59 -2.85 5.34
N ALA A 223 8.93 -2.35 6.39
CA ALA A 223 8.86 -3.02 7.67
C ALA A 223 8.19 -4.39 7.55
N ALA A 224 7.06 -4.51 6.85
CA ALA A 224 6.39 -5.79 6.62
C ALA A 224 7.29 -6.79 5.88
N VAL A 225 7.88 -6.36 4.75
CA VAL A 225 8.78 -7.19 3.93
C VAL A 225 10.00 -7.66 4.73
N SER A 226 10.49 -6.86 5.69
CA SER A 226 11.65 -7.23 6.53
C SER A 226 11.43 -8.47 7.41
N HIS A 227 10.18 -8.92 7.60
CA HIS A 227 9.89 -10.16 8.31
C HIS A 227 10.16 -11.41 7.48
N LEU A 228 10.19 -11.27 6.16
CA LEU A 228 10.39 -12.38 5.24
C LEU A 228 11.88 -12.74 5.14
N GLY A 229 12.21 -13.98 5.49
CA GLY A 229 13.57 -14.52 5.30
C GLY A 229 13.76 -15.09 3.90
N ARG A 230 12.76 -15.84 3.42
CA ARG A 230 12.77 -16.48 2.09
C ARG A 230 11.34 -16.57 1.56
N GLY A 231 11.10 -16.13 0.33
CA GLY A 231 9.80 -16.30 -0.31
C GLY A 231 9.37 -15.09 -1.12
N LEU A 232 8.08 -14.80 -1.10
CA LEU A 232 7.48 -13.70 -1.85
C LEU A 232 6.64 -12.80 -0.94
N ALA A 233 6.76 -11.48 -1.15
CA ALA A 233 5.86 -10.49 -0.60
C ALA A 233 5.00 -9.89 -1.71
N VAL A 234 3.70 -9.77 -1.50
CA VAL A 234 2.75 -9.23 -2.48
C VAL A 234 1.87 -8.18 -1.82
N ALA A 235 1.77 -7.02 -2.47
CA ALA A 235 0.79 -6.00 -2.14
C ALA A 235 -0.17 -5.82 -3.32
N VAL A 236 -1.48 -5.79 -3.04
CA VAL A 236 -2.54 -5.57 -4.04
C VAL A 236 -3.39 -4.41 -3.55
N ASP A 237 -3.35 -3.29 -4.27
CA ASP A 237 -4.00 -2.05 -3.85
C ASP A 237 -4.41 -1.19 -5.06
N TYR A 238 -5.34 -0.27 -4.84
CA TYR A 238 -5.66 0.77 -5.82
C TYR A 238 -4.46 1.71 -5.95
N ALA A 239 -3.85 1.78 -7.13
CA ALA A 239 -2.52 2.35 -7.29
C ALA A 239 -2.35 3.16 -8.58
N HIS A 240 -1.32 3.99 -8.59
CA HIS A 240 -0.82 4.73 -9.74
C HIS A 240 0.71 4.61 -9.83
N SER A 241 1.28 4.80 -11.02
CA SER A 241 2.72 5.04 -11.18
C SER A 241 3.03 6.54 -11.19
N ALA A 242 4.31 6.90 -11.13
CA ALA A 242 4.79 8.28 -11.30
C ALA A 242 4.17 8.95 -12.54
N HIS A 243 4.01 8.23 -13.64
CA HIS A 243 3.46 8.76 -14.90
C HIS A 243 1.92 8.90 -14.92
N THR A 244 1.20 8.25 -13.99
CA THR A 244 -0.27 8.27 -13.96
C THR A 244 -0.81 8.83 -12.64
N ARG A 245 0.04 9.47 -11.83
CA ARG A 245 -0.36 9.99 -10.54
C ARG A 245 -1.31 11.18 -10.71
N PRO A 246 -2.47 11.20 -10.04
CA PRO A 246 -3.42 12.30 -10.15
C PRO A 246 -2.85 13.62 -9.63
N ALA A 247 -3.13 14.72 -10.33
CA ALA A 247 -2.65 16.05 -9.97
C ALA A 247 -3.30 16.63 -8.69
N PHE A 248 -4.45 16.07 -8.27
CA PHE A 248 -5.24 16.57 -7.13
C PHE A 248 -5.39 15.54 -6.02
N GLY A 249 -4.47 14.57 -5.96
CA GLY A 249 -4.51 13.49 -4.97
C GLY A 249 -5.67 12.53 -5.20
N THR A 250 -5.82 11.62 -4.24
CA THR A 250 -6.77 10.50 -4.23
C THR A 250 -7.41 10.24 -2.88
N LEU A 251 -7.03 10.98 -1.82
CA LEU A 251 -7.63 10.83 -0.50
C LEU A 251 -9.15 10.94 -0.57
N THR A 252 -9.83 9.87 -0.20
CA THR A 252 -11.28 9.73 -0.32
C THR A 252 -11.85 9.16 0.97
N GLY A 253 -13.02 9.67 1.37
CA GLY A 253 -13.80 9.11 2.47
C GLY A 253 -14.88 8.18 1.95
N PHE A 254 -15.19 7.12 2.69
CA PHE A 254 -16.32 6.26 2.41
C PHE A 254 -17.20 6.05 3.64
N ARG A 255 -18.50 6.15 3.41
CA ARG A 255 -19.52 5.91 4.44
C ARG A 255 -20.70 5.17 3.81
N ALA A 256 -21.07 4.05 4.41
CA ALA A 256 -22.14 3.16 3.91
C ALA A 256 -22.01 2.79 2.41
N GLY A 257 -20.78 2.51 1.95
CA GLY A 257 -20.50 2.13 0.55
C GLY A 257 -20.62 3.26 -0.46
N ARG A 258 -20.57 4.51 0.01
CA ARG A 258 -20.58 5.70 -0.84
C ARG A 258 -19.37 6.56 -0.56
N GLU A 259 -18.81 7.12 -1.61
CA GLU A 259 -17.81 8.18 -1.52
C GLU A 259 -18.42 9.42 -0.85
N VAL A 260 -17.65 9.99 0.07
CA VAL A 260 -17.97 11.19 0.84
C VAL A 260 -16.69 12.01 1.02
N ALA A 261 -16.82 13.25 1.49
CA ALA A 261 -15.66 14.05 1.88
C ALA A 261 -14.82 13.30 2.95
N PRO A 262 -13.48 13.33 2.86
CA PRO A 262 -12.59 12.60 3.75
C PRO A 262 -12.46 13.28 5.13
N VAL A 263 -13.56 13.33 5.88
CA VAL A 263 -13.59 13.93 7.23
C VAL A 263 -13.00 12.94 8.24
N PRO A 264 -11.93 13.30 8.98
CA PRO A 264 -11.26 12.41 9.93
C PRO A 264 -11.97 12.39 11.29
N ASP A 265 -13.27 12.09 11.29
CA ASP A 265 -14.14 12.06 12.48
C ASP A 265 -14.35 10.66 13.08
N GLY A 266 -13.70 9.63 12.50
CA GLY A 266 -13.84 8.23 12.92
C GLY A 266 -15.07 7.51 12.39
N THR A 267 -15.99 8.22 11.73
CA THR A 267 -17.23 7.64 11.17
C THR A 267 -17.11 7.30 9.67
N THR A 268 -15.94 7.56 9.10
CA THR A 268 -15.65 7.44 7.67
C THR A 268 -14.40 6.61 7.51
N ASP A 269 -14.41 5.67 6.57
CA ASP A 269 -13.20 5.00 6.12
C ASP A 269 -12.42 5.94 5.21
N LEU A 270 -11.13 6.11 5.45
CA LEU A 270 -10.28 7.06 4.72
C LEU A 270 -9.22 6.28 3.98
N THR A 271 -9.23 6.36 2.65
CA THR A 271 -8.27 5.65 1.81
C THR A 271 -7.59 6.63 0.85
N ALA A 272 -6.37 6.29 0.44
CA ALA A 272 -5.67 7.01 -0.62
C ALA A 272 -4.96 6.00 -1.53
N HIS A 273 -5.00 6.21 -2.85
CA HIS A 273 -4.30 5.33 -3.78
C HIS A 273 -2.79 5.28 -3.49
N VAL A 274 -2.19 4.18 -3.92
CA VAL A 274 -0.82 3.81 -3.56
C VAL A 274 0.16 4.12 -4.68
N ALA A 275 1.25 4.80 -4.32
CA ALA A 275 2.45 4.91 -5.15
C ALA A 275 3.25 3.59 -5.08
N LEU A 276 2.79 2.54 -5.76
CA LEU A 276 3.44 1.21 -5.67
C LEU A 276 4.88 1.20 -6.21
N ASP A 277 5.22 2.15 -7.08
CA ASP A 277 6.59 2.39 -7.54
C ASP A 277 7.52 2.90 -6.42
N ALA A 278 7.01 3.79 -5.57
CA ALA A 278 7.72 4.22 -4.37
C ALA A 278 7.90 3.08 -3.36
N CYS A 279 6.84 2.31 -3.10
CA CYS A 279 6.89 1.14 -2.22
C CYS A 279 7.89 0.09 -2.74
N ALA A 280 7.87 -0.20 -4.04
CA ALA A 280 8.82 -1.13 -4.67
C ALA A 280 10.27 -0.67 -4.50
N ALA A 281 10.54 0.62 -4.72
CA ALA A 281 11.86 1.21 -4.54
C ALA A 281 12.33 1.17 -3.06
N ALA A 282 11.44 1.39 -2.10
CA ALA A 282 11.75 1.30 -0.67
C ALA A 282 12.22 -0.11 -0.27
N THR A 283 11.72 -1.14 -0.96
CA THR A 283 12.08 -2.55 -0.72
C THR A 283 13.17 -3.09 -1.63
N ALA A 284 13.80 -2.27 -2.48
CA ALA A 284 14.76 -2.75 -3.50
C ALA A 284 15.96 -3.53 -2.92
N HIS A 285 16.33 -3.26 -1.67
CA HIS A 285 17.40 -3.98 -0.98
C HIS A 285 17.02 -5.39 -0.50
N HIS A 286 15.71 -5.71 -0.46
CA HIS A 286 15.19 -7.04 -0.15
C HIS A 286 15.12 -7.97 -1.37
N GLY A 287 15.16 -7.41 -2.59
CA GLY A 287 15.10 -8.18 -3.82
C GLY A 287 14.46 -7.41 -4.97
N PRO A 288 14.39 -8.03 -6.16
CA PRO A 288 13.70 -7.43 -7.30
C PRO A 288 12.19 -7.34 -7.04
N ALA A 289 11.57 -6.26 -7.52
CA ALA A 289 10.13 -6.06 -7.48
C ALA A 289 9.56 -5.96 -8.90
N THR A 290 8.36 -6.50 -9.10
CA THR A 290 7.61 -6.42 -10.36
C THR A 290 6.26 -5.78 -10.09
N LEU A 291 5.90 -4.78 -10.89
CA LEU A 291 4.57 -4.17 -10.86
C LEU A 291 3.77 -4.65 -12.07
N THR A 292 2.54 -5.08 -11.83
CA THR A 292 1.59 -5.49 -12.87
C THR A 292 0.17 -5.13 -12.45
N ARG A 293 -0.78 -5.16 -13.39
CA ARG A 293 -2.18 -4.95 -13.07
C ARG A 293 -2.79 -6.26 -12.56
N GLN A 294 -3.71 -6.18 -11.61
CA GLN A 294 -4.40 -7.35 -11.07
C GLN A 294 -5.03 -8.23 -12.16
N ARG A 295 -5.64 -7.62 -13.19
CA ARG A 295 -6.24 -8.35 -14.33
C ARG A 295 -5.24 -9.10 -15.21
N GLU A 296 -3.97 -8.75 -15.16
CA GLU A 296 -2.89 -9.40 -15.92
C GLU A 296 -2.26 -10.54 -15.08
N ALA A 297 -2.36 -10.46 -13.75
CA ALA A 297 -1.85 -11.45 -12.81
C ALA A 297 -2.83 -12.59 -12.48
N LEU A 298 -4.14 -12.37 -12.64
CA LEU A 298 -5.22 -13.34 -12.37
C LEU A 298 -5.62 -14.13 -13.63
#